data_AF-A0A1C0VUK1-F1
#
_entry.id   AF-A0A1C0VUK1-F1
#
_cell.length_a   1.000
_cell.length_b   1.000
_cell.length_c   1.000
_cell.angle_alpha   90.00
_cell.angle_beta   90.00
_cell.angle_gamma   90.00
#
_symmetry.space_group_name_H-M   'P 1'
#
loop_
_entity.id
_entity.type
_entity.pdbx_description
1 polymer ?
#
loop_
_entity_poly.entity_id
_entity_poly.type
_entity_poly.pdbx_seq_one_letter_code
_entity_poly.pdbx_strand_id
1 'polypeptide(L)' 'MTNQPRIPDAETRARSVTRLREVVQRMDRNIAELDEFIVRLEAENNYNFEAARQRGNAKRKAAQN' A
#
# COMPACT_ATOMS: atom_id res chain seq x y z
N MET A 1 -7.11 35.73 28.77
CA MET A 1 -5.80 35.07 28.58
C MET A 1 -5.62 34.83 27.10
N THR A 2 -4.60 35.40 26.48
CA THR A 2 -4.34 35.24 25.05
C THR A 2 -3.67 33.90 24.80
N ASN A 3 -4.38 32.95 24.20
CA ASN A 3 -3.84 31.66 23.71
C ASN A 3 -2.98 31.87 22.46
N GLN A 4 -2.02 32.80 22.50
CA GLN A 4 -1.13 33.05 21.38
C GLN A 4 -0.19 31.84 21.23
N PRO A 5 -0.13 31.18 20.06
CA PRO A 5 0.83 30.12 19.83
C PRO A 5 2.25 30.66 20.02
N ARG A 6 3.01 30.07 20.94
CA ARG A 6 4.40 30.45 21.19
C ARG A 6 5.32 29.52 20.40
N ILE A 7 6.30 30.10 19.71
CA ILE A 7 7.33 29.31 19.03
C ILE A 7 8.09 28.50 20.11
N PRO A 8 8.19 27.16 19.99
CA PRO A 8 8.92 26.35 20.95
C PRO A 8 10.42 26.66 20.92
N ASP A 9 11.13 26.37 22.01
CA ASP A 9 12.60 26.48 22.06
C ASP A 9 13.31 25.54 21.07
N ALA A 10 14.60 25.73 20.87
CA ALA A 10 15.38 24.99 19.88
C ALA A 10 15.40 23.47 20.13
N GLU A 11 15.45 23.05 21.40
CA GLU A 11 15.48 21.64 21.78
C GLU A 11 14.14 20.96 21.51
N THR A 12 13.05 21.61 21.91
CA THR A 12 11.68 21.15 21.66
C THR A 12 11.38 21.05 20.16
N ARG A 13 11.85 22.01 19.35
CA ARG A 13 11.77 21.92 17.89
C ARG A 13 12.56 20.75 17.35
N ALA A 14 13.83 20.57 17.77
CA ALA A 14 14.68 19.48 17.30
C ALA A 14 14.04 18.11 17.57
N ARG A 15 13.59 17.87 18.80
CA ARG A 15 12.87 16.64 19.18
C ARG A 15 11.60 16.39 18.37
N SER A 16 10.88 17.45 18.03
CA SER A 16 9.64 17.32 17.25
C SER A 16 9.93 17.00 15.78
N VAL A 17 10.95 17.62 15.20
CA VAL A 17 11.43 17.29 13.85
C VAL A 17 11.95 15.85 13.79
N THR A 18 12.71 15.39 14.78
CA THR A 18 13.19 13.99 14.82
C THR A 18 12.02 13.01 14.84
N ARG A 19 11.01 13.22 15.69
CA ARG A 19 9.81 12.37 15.73
C ARG A 19 9.06 12.37 14.40
N LEU A 20 8.91 13.52 13.76
CA LEU A 20 8.28 13.61 12.44
C LEU A 20 9.05 12.84 11.38
N ARG A 21 10.38 12.93 11.38
CA ARG A 21 11.23 12.17 10.46
C ARG A 21 11.08 10.66 10.65
N GLU A 22 11.02 10.19 11.88
CA GLU A 22 10.80 8.77 12.17
C GLU A 22 9.44 8.29 11.68
N VAL A 23 8.39 9.10 11.83
CA VAL A 23 7.05 8.79 11.33
C VAL A 23 7.05 8.70 9.80
N VAL A 24 7.66 9.69 9.12
CA VAL A 24 7.78 9.68 7.66
C VAL A 24 8.51 8.44 7.17
N GLN A 25 9.64 8.09 7.78
CA GLN A 25 10.38 6.87 7.43
C GLN A 25 9.57 5.58 7.61
N ARG A 26 8.69 5.52 8.62
CA ARG A 26 7.79 4.37 8.79
C ARG A 26 6.71 4.34 7.72
N MET A 27 6.15 5.50 7.37
CA MET A 27 5.16 5.61 6.29
C MET A 27 5.76 5.19 4.95
N ASP A 28 6.98 5.63 4.62
CA ASP A 28 7.66 5.26 3.38
C ASP A 28 7.85 3.73 3.26
N ARG A 29 8.24 3.06 4.36
CA ARG A 29 8.36 1.59 4.39
C ARG A 29 7.01 0.92 4.19
N ASN A 30 5.99 1.37 4.90
CA ASN A 30 4.65 0.79 4.79
C ASN A 30 4.10 0.94 3.36
N ILE A 31 4.35 2.09 2.71
CA ILE A 31 3.96 2.31 1.31
C ILE A 31 4.67 1.31 0.41
N ALA A 32 5.99 1.13 0.54
CA ALA A 32 6.73 0.16 -0.26
C ALA A 32 6.24 -1.29 -0.06
N GLU A 33 5.92 -1.68 1.17
CA GLU A 33 5.35 -3.00 1.47
C GLU A 33 3.96 -3.17 0.86
N LEU A 34 3.12 -2.13 0.88
CA LEU A 34 1.80 -2.15 0.25
C LEU A 34 1.89 -2.23 -1.27
N ASP A 35 2.82 -1.50 -1.90
CA ASP A 35 3.05 -1.56 -3.34
C ASP A 35 3.47 -2.98 -3.76
N GLU A 36 4.38 -3.61 -3.02
CA GLU A 36 4.75 -5.01 -3.27
C GLU A 36 3.56 -5.96 -3.13
N PHE A 37 2.73 -5.76 -2.10
CA PHE A 37 1.55 -6.59 -1.89
C PHE A 37 0.52 -6.43 -3.01
N ILE A 38 0.29 -5.21 -3.49
CA ILE A 38 -0.60 -4.93 -4.64
C ILE A 38 -0.12 -5.69 -5.87
N VAL A 39 1.17 -5.59 -6.21
CA VAL A 39 1.74 -6.29 -7.38
C VAL A 39 1.51 -7.80 -7.30
N ARG A 40 1.69 -8.40 -6.12
CA ARG A 40 1.45 -9.84 -5.91
C ARG A 40 -0.02 -10.20 -6.10
N LEU A 41 -0.93 -9.41 -5.54
CA LEU A 41 -2.37 -9.62 -5.68
C LEU A 41 -2.85 -9.46 -7.12
N GLU A 42 -2.34 -8.47 -7.85
CA GLU A 42 -2.66 -8.27 -9.26
C GLU A 42 -2.23 -9.48 -10.11
N ALA A 43 -1.02 -10.00 -9.86
CA ALA A 43 -0.51 -11.19 -10.55
C ALA A 43 -1.39 -12.42 -10.28
N GLU A 44 -1.77 -12.64 -9.02
CA GLU A 44 -2.64 -13.76 -8.63
C GLU A 44 -4.04 -13.63 -9.23
N ASN A 45 -4.62 -12.43 -9.20
CA ASN A 45 -5.94 -12.17 -9.76
C ASN A 45 -5.97 -12.42 -11.28
N ASN A 46 -4.94 -11.94 -11.99
CA ASN A 46 -4.80 -12.18 -13.43
C ASN A 46 -4.68 -13.68 -13.75
N TYR A 47 -3.85 -14.41 -13.00
CA TYR A 47 -3.72 -15.86 -13.15
C TYR A 47 -5.07 -16.57 -12.94
N ASN A 48 -5.79 -16.24 -11.87
CA ASN A 48 -7.08 -16.83 -11.56
C ASN A 48 -8.14 -16.54 -12.64
N PHE A 49 -8.15 -15.32 -13.17
CA PHE A 49 -9.02 -14.92 -14.26
C PHE A 49 -8.74 -15.74 -15.53
N GLU A 50 -7.47 -15.88 -15.92
CA GLU A 50 -7.09 -16.70 -17.06
C GLU A 50 -7.47 -18.16 -16.88
N ALA A 51 -7.20 -18.73 -15.71
CA ALA A 51 -7.57 -20.11 -15.38
C ALA A 51 -9.10 -20.32 -15.45
N ALA A 52 -9.91 -19.36 -14.98
CA ALA A 52 -11.35 -19.40 -15.12
C ALA A 52 -11.79 -19.35 -16.60
N ARG A 53 -11.19 -18.46 -17.39
CA ARG A 53 -11.46 -18.33 -18.83
C ARG A 53 -11.14 -19.63 -19.59
N GLN A 54 -9.99 -20.25 -19.31
CA GLN A 54 -9.60 -21.51 -19.95
C GLN A 54 -10.58 -22.64 -19.60
N ARG A 55 -10.99 -22.74 -18.32
CA ARG A 55 -12.02 -23.71 -17.90
C ARG A 55 -13.34 -23.49 -18.63
N GLY A 56 -13.78 -22.25 -18.80
CA GLY A 56 -14.99 -21.92 -19.56
C GLY A 56 -14.90 -22.32 -21.02
N ASN A 57 -13.76 -22.04 -21.68
CA ASN A 57 -13.52 -22.42 -23.07
C ASN A 57 -13.48 -23.95 -23.24
N ALA A 58 -12.83 -24.67 -22.33
CA ALA A 58 -12.77 -26.14 -22.36
C ALA A 58 -14.18 -26.75 -22.26
N LYS A 59 -15.02 -26.24 -21.34
CA LYS A 59 -16.42 -26.68 -21.21
C LYS A 59 -17.23 -26.44 -22.49
N ARG A 60 -17.07 -25.29 -23.15
CA ARG A 60 -17.75 -24.97 -24.41
C ARG A 60 -17.33 -25.92 -25.54
N LYS A 61 -16.03 -26.21 -25.66
CA LYS A 61 -15.53 -27.18 -26.64
C LYS A 61 -16.05 -28.59 -26.38
N ALA A 62 -16.08 -29.02 -25.12
CA ALA A 62 -16.61 -30.33 -24.74
C ALA A 62 -18.11 -30.47 -25.01
N ALA A 63 -18.87 -29.37 -24.99
CA ALA A 63 -20.30 -29.37 -25.30
C ALA A 63 -20.63 -29.30 -26.81
N GLN A 64 -19.62 -29.09 -27.66
CA GLN A 64 -19.74 -29.00 -29.13
C GLN A 64 -19.33 -30.28 -29.86
N ASN A 65 -18.70 -31.23 -29.15
CA ASN A 65 -18.36 -32.57 -29.64
C ASN A 65 -19.34 -33.59 -29.08
#